data_AF-A0A7S0W7G2-F1
#
_entry.id   AF-A0A7S0W7G2-F1
#
_cell.length_a   1.000
_cell.length_b   1.000
_cell.length_c   1.000
_cell.angle_alpha   90.00
_cell.angle_beta   90.00
_cell.angle_gamma   90.00
#
_symmetry.space_group_name_H-M   'P 1'
#
loop_
_entity.id
_entity.type
_entity.pdbx_description
1 polymer ?
#
loop_
_entity_poly.entity_id
_entity_poly.type
_entity_poly.pdbx_seq_one_letter_code
_entity_poly.pdbx_strand_id
1 'polypeptide(L)'
;PAKEEYGAQPPIEILRQHMHWGGWWDRKEIEWRQLVDMIYVAAMGLPGGGRTHLTCRYTRWFNIVFVTPFDDEGMTRIFTTILGWWCQNKLPTVSVNQVKEPVVAATLEVFKTVSTELLPTPAKSHYTFN
;
A
#
# COMPACT_ATOMS: atom_id res chain seq x y z
N PRO A 1 12.58 -4.42 -4.41
CA PRO A 1 14.00 -4.72 -4.13
C PRO A 1 14.86 -4.10 -5.23
N ALA A 2 16.09 -3.70 -4.92
CA ALA A 2 16.98 -3.13 -5.94
C ALA A 2 17.21 -4.14 -7.08
N LYS A 3 17.24 -3.62 -8.30
CA LYS A 3 17.65 -4.41 -9.47
C LYS A 3 19.16 -4.52 -9.48
N GLU A 4 19.66 -5.70 -9.82
CA GLU A 4 21.07 -5.89 -10.17
C GLU A 4 21.38 -5.24 -11.53
N GLU A 5 22.65 -5.22 -11.91
CA GLU A 5 23.16 -4.67 -13.18
C GLU A 5 22.39 -5.18 -14.41
N TYR A 6 22.00 -6.46 -14.38
CA TYR A 6 21.25 -7.12 -15.45
C TYR A 6 19.72 -7.02 -15.30
N GLY A 7 19.22 -6.18 -14.38
CA GLY A 7 17.80 -5.94 -14.18
C GLY A 7 17.04 -7.01 -13.39
N ALA A 8 17.74 -8.07 -12.97
CA ALA A 8 17.19 -9.13 -12.13
C ALA A 8 16.94 -8.64 -10.70
N GLN A 9 15.99 -9.28 -10.01
CA GLN A 9 15.69 -9.04 -8.60
C GLN A 9 15.81 -10.38 -7.84
N PRO A 10 17.01 -10.75 -7.36
CA PRO A 10 17.25 -12.04 -6.71
C PRO A 10 16.28 -12.37 -5.57
N PRO A 11 15.89 -11.41 -4.69
CA PRO A 11 14.91 -11.70 -3.63
C PRO A 11 13.54 -12.15 -4.14
N ILE A 12 13.14 -11.75 -5.34
CA ILE A 12 11.89 -12.22 -5.95
C ILE A 12 12.07 -13.58 -6.61
N GLU A 13 13.26 -13.83 -7.17
CA GLU A 13 13.55 -15.10 -7.82
C GLU A 13 13.62 -16.27 -6.83
N ILE A 14 14.08 -16.04 -5.59
CA ILE A 14 14.01 -17.09 -4.55
C ILE A 14 12.57 -17.43 -4.15
N LEU A 15 11.69 -16.42 -4.04
CA LEU A 15 10.26 -16.64 -3.79
C LEU A 15 9.60 -17.38 -4.95
N ARG A 16 9.94 -17.02 -6.18
CA ARG A 16 9.49 -17.73 -7.38
C ARG A 16 10.01 -19.17 -7.41
N GLN A 17 11.26 -19.40 -7.01
CA GLN A 17 11.85 -20.73 -6.94
C GLN A 17 11.09 -21.61 -5.95
N HIS A 18 10.78 -21.08 -4.77
CA HIS A 18 9.94 -21.78 -3.82
C HIS A 18 8.55 -22.09 -4.40
N MET A 19 7.84 -21.13 -4.99
CA MET A 19 6.51 -21.37 -5.56
C MET A 19 6.52 -22.44 -6.65
N HIS A 20 7.64 -22.56 -7.39
CA HIS A 20 7.75 -23.53 -8.47
C HIS A 20 8.16 -24.93 -7.98
N TRP A 21 9.08 -25.01 -7.03
CA TRP A 21 9.75 -26.27 -6.63
C TRP A 21 9.48 -26.70 -5.18
N GLY A 22 8.81 -25.87 -4.37
CA GLY A 22 8.57 -26.13 -2.95
C GLY A 22 9.78 -25.91 -2.03
N GLY A 23 10.85 -25.30 -2.53
CA GLY A 23 12.09 -25.18 -1.78
C GLY A 23 13.28 -24.63 -2.58
N TRP A 24 14.46 -24.71 -1.99
CA TRP A 24 15.73 -24.34 -2.62
C TRP A 24 16.90 -25.10 -1.98
N TRP A 25 18.05 -25.09 -2.66
CA TRP A 25 19.29 -25.67 -2.14
C TRP A 25 19.97 -24.70 -1.16
N ASP A 26 20.35 -25.22 0.01
CA ASP A 26 21.27 -24.53 0.90
C ASP A 26 22.67 -24.55 0.31
N ARG A 27 23.30 -23.38 0.19
CA ARG A 27 24.64 -23.26 -0.41
C ARG A 27 25.75 -23.70 0.55
N LYS A 28 25.49 -23.79 1.86
CA LYS A 28 26.48 -24.21 2.86
C LYS A 28 26.52 -25.72 3.00
N GLU A 29 25.38 -26.32 3.29
CA GLU A 29 25.26 -27.76 3.55
C GLU A 29 25.00 -28.58 2.27
N ILE A 30 24.68 -27.92 1.14
CA ILE A 30 24.33 -28.58 -0.14
C ILE A 30 23.14 -29.53 0.05
N GLU A 31 22.20 -29.13 0.91
CA GLU A 31 20.97 -29.87 1.19
C GLU A 31 19.74 -29.16 0.60
N TRP A 32 18.75 -29.93 0.16
CA TRP A 32 17.48 -29.38 -0.28
C TRP A 32 16.65 -28.96 0.93
N ARG A 33 16.33 -27.66 1.03
CA ARG A 33 15.42 -27.11 2.03
C ARG A 33 14.02 -27.05 1.42
N GLN A 34 13.15 -27.96 1.87
CA GLN A 34 11.75 -27.97 1.52
C GLN A 34 10.94 -27.17 2.54
N LEU A 35 10.06 -26.31 2.05
CA LEU A 35 9.04 -25.66 2.85
C LEU A 35 7.69 -26.29 2.53
N VAL A 36 6.89 -26.53 3.56
CA VAL A 36 5.61 -27.24 3.48
C VAL A 36 4.52 -26.31 4.02
N ASP A 37 3.32 -26.39 3.45
CA ASP A 37 2.12 -25.66 3.91
C ASP A 37 2.28 -24.13 4.00
N MET A 38 2.82 -23.53 2.94
CA MET A 38 3.00 -22.08 2.83
C MET A 38 1.85 -21.41 2.07
N ILE A 39 1.36 -20.28 2.59
CA ILE A 39 0.38 -19.41 1.91
C ILE A 39 1.04 -18.07 1.61
N TYR A 40 0.84 -17.58 0.38
CA TYR A 40 1.40 -16.31 -0.07
C TYR A 40 0.32 -15.24 -0.21
N VAL A 41 0.52 -14.12 0.49
CA VAL A 41 -0.21 -12.87 0.28
C VAL A 41 0.83 -11.76 0.10
N ALA A 42 0.71 -10.99 -0.96
CA ALA A 42 1.66 -9.94 -1.30
C ALA A 42 0.93 -8.67 -1.76
N ALA A 43 1.53 -7.53 -1.51
CA ALA A 43 1.10 -6.23 -1.99
C ALA A 43 2.28 -5.50 -2.64
N MET A 44 2.00 -4.69 -3.66
CA MET A 44 2.99 -3.86 -4.32
C MET A 44 2.41 -2.48 -4.59
N GLY A 45 3.28 -1.47 -4.60
CA GLY A 45 2.90 -0.17 -5.14
C GLY A 45 2.78 -0.25 -6.66
N LEU A 46 1.94 0.62 -7.24
CA LEU A 46 1.87 0.78 -8.69
C LEU A 46 3.26 1.05 -9.27
N PRO A 47 3.63 0.37 -10.37
CA PRO A 47 4.92 0.61 -11.00
C PRO A 47 4.95 2.01 -11.65
N GLY A 48 6.10 2.69 -11.56
CA GLY A 48 6.25 4.09 -12.00
C GLY A 48 6.82 4.99 -10.90
N GLY A 49 7.16 6.24 -11.24
CA GLY A 49 7.65 7.23 -10.26
C GLY A 49 8.90 6.80 -9.47
N GLY A 50 9.78 5.98 -10.08
CA GLY A 50 10.96 5.41 -9.42
C GLY A 50 10.74 4.03 -8.78
N ARG A 51 9.50 3.53 -8.72
CA ARG A 51 9.19 2.17 -8.26
C ARG A 51 9.49 1.14 -9.34
N THR A 52 10.06 0.03 -8.92
CA THR A 52 10.52 -1.04 -9.80
C THR A 52 9.37 -1.94 -10.27
N HIS A 53 9.31 -2.25 -11.56
CA HIS A 53 8.40 -3.27 -12.09
C HIS A 53 8.79 -4.68 -11.61
N LEU A 54 7.78 -5.50 -11.27
CA LEU A 54 7.95 -6.93 -11.02
C LEU A 54 8.09 -7.71 -12.33
N THR A 55 8.76 -8.86 -12.28
CA THR A 55 8.91 -9.75 -13.44
C THR A 55 7.62 -10.53 -13.72
N CYS A 56 7.25 -10.68 -14.99
CA CYS A 56 6.06 -11.44 -15.38
C CYS A 56 6.08 -12.91 -14.89
N ARG A 57 7.28 -13.48 -14.72
CA ARG A 57 7.48 -14.84 -14.22
C ARG A 57 7.06 -15.01 -12.76
N TYR A 58 7.09 -13.94 -11.97
CA TYR A 58 6.62 -13.96 -10.59
C TYR A 58 5.14 -13.64 -10.51
N THR A 59 4.68 -12.62 -11.25
CA THR A 59 3.28 -12.19 -11.20
C THR A 59 2.29 -13.26 -11.70
N ARG A 60 2.71 -14.18 -12.59
CA ARG A 60 1.87 -15.30 -13.05
C ARG A 60 1.34 -16.21 -11.94
N TRP A 61 1.99 -16.22 -10.77
CA TRP A 61 1.59 -17.05 -9.63
C TRP A 61 0.52 -16.40 -8.75
N PHE A 62 0.15 -15.15 -9.05
CA PHE A 62 -0.78 -14.36 -8.26
C PHE A 62 -1.96 -13.90 -9.10
N ASN A 63 -3.12 -13.79 -8.45
CA ASN A 63 -4.22 -12.99 -8.97
C ASN A 63 -3.96 -11.53 -8.58
N ILE A 64 -3.78 -10.66 -9.58
CA ILE A 64 -3.55 -9.23 -9.34
C ILE A 64 -4.89 -8.54 -9.17
N VAL A 65 -5.08 -7.90 -8.02
CA VAL A 65 -6.23 -7.03 -7.73
C VAL A 65 -5.70 -5.61 -7.52
N PHE A 66 -6.36 -4.65 -8.16
CA PHE A 66 -6.03 -3.24 -8.03
C PHE A 66 -6.90 -2.60 -6.95
N VAL A 67 -6.26 -1.91 -6.01
CA VAL A 67 -6.96 -1.07 -5.03
C VAL A 67 -7.00 0.35 -5.60
N THR A 68 -8.21 0.81 -5.93
CA THR A 68 -8.43 2.18 -6.35
C THR A 68 -8.45 3.12 -5.14
N PRO A 69 -8.12 4.41 -5.31
CA PRO A 69 -8.36 5.41 -4.28
C PRO A 69 -9.81 5.38 -3.81
N PHE A 70 -10.03 5.73 -2.54
CA PHE A 70 -11.38 5.84 -1.98
C PHE A 70 -12.16 6.96 -2.67
N ASP A 71 -13.45 6.73 -2.82
CA ASP A 71 -14.41 7.74 -3.23
C ASP A 71 -14.66 8.75 -2.11
N ASP A 72 -15.12 9.94 -2.49
CA ASP A 72 -15.37 11.04 -1.56
C ASP A 72 -16.41 10.70 -0.50
N GLU A 73 -17.45 9.96 -0.90
CA GLU A 73 -18.50 9.49 0.01
C GLU A 73 -17.92 8.48 1.01
N GLY A 74 -17.13 7.52 0.54
CA GLY A 74 -16.39 6.59 1.37
C GLY A 74 -15.48 7.28 2.39
N MET A 75 -14.67 8.24 1.95
CA MET A 75 -13.79 9.02 2.84
C MET A 75 -14.59 9.81 3.87
N THR A 76 -15.64 10.52 3.44
CA THR A 76 -16.52 11.28 4.33
C THR A 76 -17.11 10.37 5.40
N ARG A 77 -17.64 9.21 5.02
CA ARG A 77 -18.22 8.23 5.94
C ARG A 77 -17.20 7.70 6.94
N ILE A 78 -16.01 7.30 6.49
CA ILE A 78 -14.95 6.76 7.36
C ILE A 78 -14.57 7.80 8.42
N PHE A 79 -14.21 9.02 8.00
CA PHE A 79 -13.73 10.05 8.92
C PHE A 79 -14.84 10.58 9.83
N THR A 80 -16.07 10.70 9.34
CA THR A 80 -17.22 11.10 10.17
C THR A 80 -17.53 10.06 11.25
N THR A 81 -17.40 8.77 10.92
CA THR A 81 -17.62 7.68 11.88
C THR A 81 -16.56 7.67 12.98
N ILE A 82 -15.28 7.81 12.61
CA ILE A 82 -14.16 7.87 13.56
C ILE A 82 -14.28 9.10 14.46
N LEU A 83 -14.52 10.28 13.88
CA LEU A 83 -14.64 11.53 14.63
C LEU A 83 -15.87 11.50 15.55
N GLY A 84 -16.99 10.97 15.07
CA GLY A 84 -18.20 10.78 15.87
C GLY A 84 -17.96 9.92 17.11
N TRP A 85 -17.34 8.75 16.93
CA TRP A 85 -17.00 7.85 18.03
C TRP A 85 -16.04 8.51 19.03
N TRP A 86 -15.02 9.21 18.53
CA TRP A 86 -14.03 9.87 19.38
C TRP A 86 -14.65 11.00 20.21
N CYS A 87 -15.44 11.88 19.58
CA CYS A 87 -16.12 12.98 20.25
C CYS A 87 -17.12 12.49 21.31
N GLN A 88 -17.89 11.44 21.03
CA GLN A 88 -18.82 10.86 22.01
C GLN A 88 -18.10 10.35 23.26
N ASN A 89 -16.92 9.75 23.10
CA ASN A 89 -16.17 9.16 24.22
C ASN A 89 -15.31 10.17 24.99
N LYS A 90 -14.84 11.24 24.34
CA LYS A 90 -13.86 12.18 24.92
C LYS A 90 -14.41 13.58 25.18
N LEU A 91 -15.49 13.97 24.51
CA LEU A 91 -16.09 15.31 24.57
C LEU A 91 -17.63 15.22 24.71
N PRO A 92 -18.15 14.66 25.82
CA PRO A 92 -19.59 14.45 26.01
C PRO A 92 -20.41 15.75 26.08
N THR A 93 -19.76 16.89 26.35
CA THR A 93 -20.39 18.22 26.40
C THR A 93 -20.53 18.89 25.05
N VAL A 94 -19.82 18.41 24.02
CA VAL A 94 -19.89 18.99 22.66
C VAL A 94 -21.05 18.33 21.91
N SER A 95 -21.84 19.13 21.20
CA SER A 95 -22.84 18.62 20.26
C SER A 95 -22.13 17.96 19.06
N VAL A 96 -21.76 16.70 19.23
CA VAL A 96 -20.99 15.91 18.25
C VAL A 96 -21.61 15.97 16.86
N ASN A 97 -22.95 15.94 16.80
CA ASN A 97 -23.70 15.98 15.55
C ASN A 97 -23.58 17.32 14.81
N GLN A 98 -23.32 18.43 15.51
CA GLN A 98 -23.15 19.73 14.87
C GLN A 98 -21.73 19.97 14.36
N VAL A 99 -20.73 19.24 14.90
CA VAL A 99 -19.31 19.50 14.62
C VAL A 99 -18.71 18.47 13.67
N LYS A 100 -19.13 17.21 13.73
CA LYS A 100 -18.47 16.11 12.99
C LYS A 100 -18.49 16.29 11.46
N GLU A 101 -19.64 16.68 10.90
CA GLU A 101 -19.83 16.80 9.45
C GLU A 101 -19.11 18.03 8.86
N PRO A 102 -19.26 19.25 9.43
CA PRO A 102 -18.56 20.43 8.90
C PRO A 102 -17.03 20.30 8.98
N VAL A 103 -16.51 19.72 10.07
CA VAL A 103 -15.06 19.55 10.25
C VAL A 103 -14.51 18.58 9.21
N VAL A 104 -15.15 17.42 9.02
CA VAL A 104 -14.71 16.45 8.02
C VAL A 104 -14.78 17.04 6.60
N ALA A 105 -15.87 17.73 6.27
CA ALA A 105 -16.03 18.38 4.97
C ALA A 105 -14.92 19.42 4.71
N ALA A 106 -14.66 20.33 5.65
CA ALA A 106 -13.61 21.33 5.51
C ALA A 106 -12.22 20.70 5.38
N THR A 107 -11.92 19.65 6.16
CA THR A 107 -10.62 18.96 6.06
C THR A 107 -10.44 18.23 4.73
N LEU A 108 -11.49 17.61 4.20
CA LEU A 108 -11.46 16.96 2.90
C LEU A 108 -11.28 17.97 1.76
N GLU A 109 -11.94 19.12 1.83
CA GLU A 109 -11.77 20.21 0.86
C GLU A 109 -10.32 20.69 0.85
N VAL A 110 -9.76 21.03 2.02
CA VAL A 110 -8.36 21.47 2.13
C VAL A 110 -7.41 20.38 1.61
N PHE A 111 -7.62 19.12 1.97
CA PHE A 111 -6.79 18.02 1.51
C PHE A 111 -6.80 17.89 -0.02
N LYS A 112 -7.96 18.00 -0.66
CA LYS A 112 -8.09 17.94 -2.12
C LYS A 112 -7.39 19.11 -2.79
N THR A 113 -7.63 20.33 -2.34
CA THR A 113 -7.00 21.53 -2.88
C THR A 113 -5.48 21.42 -2.82
N VAL A 114 -4.95 21.04 -1.66
CA VAL A 114 -3.50 20.86 -1.46
C VAL A 114 -2.96 19.72 -2.34
N SER A 115 -3.68 18.60 -2.47
CA SER A 115 -3.27 17.47 -3.31
C SER A 115 -3.23 17.83 -4.80
N THR A 116 -4.11 18.72 -5.26
CA THR A 116 -4.13 19.18 -6.65
C THR A 116 -3.08 20.25 -6.94
N GLU A 117 -2.81 21.14 -6.00
CA GLU A 117 -1.92 22.29 -6.22
C GLU A 117 -0.44 21.97 -5.93
N LEU A 118 -0.17 21.11 -4.94
CA LEU A 118 1.19 20.82 -4.49
C LEU A 118 1.71 19.49 -5.07
N LEU A 119 1.84 19.40 -6.39
CA LEU A 119 2.35 18.18 -7.02
C LEU A 119 3.85 17.93 -6.74
N PRO A 120 4.29 16.65 -6.72
CA PRO A 120 5.69 16.32 -6.58
C PRO A 120 6.48 16.81 -7.79
N THR A 121 7.51 17.62 -7.53
CA THR A 121 8.48 18.08 -8.53
C THR A 121 9.87 17.58 -8.16
N PRO A 122 10.87 17.58 -9.07
CA PRO A 122 12.23 17.16 -8.73
C PRO A 122 12.82 17.94 -7.54
N ALA A 123 12.49 19.23 -7.41
CA ALA A 123 12.91 20.06 -6.27
C ALA A 123 12.09 19.80 -4.99
N LYS A 124 10.87 19.27 -5.11
CA LYS A 124 9.93 19.02 -4.00
C LYS A 124 9.34 17.61 -4.11
N SER A 125 10.22 16.60 -4.07
CA SER A 125 9.84 15.19 -4.24
C SER A 125 9.03 14.63 -3.06
N HIS A 126 9.05 15.31 -1.91
CA HIS A 126 8.35 14.92 -0.69
C HIS A 126 6.86 15.31 -0.69
N TYR A 127 6.36 15.99 -1.72
CA TYR A 127 4.94 16.28 -1.86
C TYR A 127 4.20 15.04 -2.36
N THR A 128 3.83 14.19 -1.41
CA THR A 128 3.07 12.95 -1.63
C THR A 128 1.84 12.95 -0.74
N PHE A 129 0.66 12.79 -1.35
CA PHE A 129 -0.63 12.68 -0.67
C PHE A 129 -1.21 11.28 -0.94
N ASN A 130 -1.72 10.63 0.10
CA ASN A 130 -2.29 9.27 0.05
C ASN A 130 -3.70 9.26 0.64
#